data_AF-A0A238FS82-F1
#
_entry.id   AF-A0A238FS82-F1
#
_cell.length_a   1.000
_cell.length_b   1.000
_cell.length_c   1.000
_cell.angle_alpha   90.00
_cell.angle_beta   90.00
_cell.angle_gamma   90.00
#
_symmetry.space_group_name_H-M   'P 1'
#
loop_
_entity.id
_entity.type
_entity.pdbx_description
1 polymer ?
#
loop_
_entity_poly.entity_id
_entity_poly.type
_entity_poly.pdbx_seq_one_letter_code
_entity_poly.pdbx_strand_id
1 'polypeptide(L)'
;MASLQDRLHAASEFLLQSPPGEVNDVFSDIRLLVSDDTALEAAIVPTLSRYNRINYVAVTLETDPVSSFLLTEAGRIVSPSSSSTAQQGEQEEERYVCPSSQTSYSINHLRLTASDPRPFPIEEETQAIRDKVADLLAKFVKNHYHDAMSEVVVLQDENYPAPVEDEERTVEGTKVDEAAIEETKVEEGKVKADEEEGSTKTGAEGEQADAEPTTTTSAWTEGDPAPASPIQVDEQPTPVAAVDEPTERAEAKPKALHPRTSRVFALYFVGNKYNPSNYWTGRWRSVYTVDFAKQSVEAKAEINVHYFEQGPYSLLAKPPPNARETLTNFTHPHPILNPPGNVQLSTVLTSTIPLPTSNPTPEFLIALVKTSETSFSSELADSFSSLSEEGFKELRRALPKNKCKVDWEKVGQYKLGREMGGGSVEA
;
A
#
# COMPACT_ATOMS: atom_id res chain seq x y z
N MET A 1 -3.17 -36.35 -20.82
CA MET A 1 -3.94 -35.44 -19.94
C MET A 1 -2.97 -34.73 -19.04
N ALA A 2 -3.27 -33.50 -18.60
CA ALA A 2 -2.47 -32.81 -17.58
C ALA A 2 -2.51 -33.59 -16.25
N SER A 3 -1.44 -33.51 -15.45
CA SER A 3 -1.39 -34.15 -14.13
C SER A 3 -2.36 -33.49 -13.15
N LEU A 4 -2.54 -34.09 -11.97
CA LEU A 4 -3.30 -33.42 -10.90
C LEU A 4 -2.61 -32.11 -10.48
N GLN A 5 -1.28 -32.12 -10.35
CA GLN A 5 -0.50 -30.95 -9.96
C GLN A 5 -0.64 -29.79 -10.95
N ASP A 6 -0.64 -30.07 -12.26
CA ASP A 6 -0.83 -29.05 -13.30
C ASP A 6 -2.22 -28.41 -13.22
N ARG A 7 -3.26 -29.21 -12.93
CA ARG A 7 -4.63 -28.71 -12.76
C ARG A 7 -4.77 -27.87 -11.48
N LEU A 8 -4.13 -28.28 -10.39
CA LEU A 8 -4.10 -27.53 -9.13
C LEU A 8 -3.34 -26.21 -9.28
N HIS A 9 -2.21 -26.19 -10.00
CA HIS A 9 -1.49 -24.94 -10.30
C HIS A 9 -2.36 -23.97 -11.14
N ALA A 10 -2.99 -24.46 -12.21
CA ALA A 10 -3.89 -23.64 -13.03
C ALA A 10 -5.11 -23.14 -12.23
N ALA A 11 -5.68 -23.97 -11.35
CA ALA A 11 -6.74 -23.56 -10.42
C ALA A 11 -6.29 -22.42 -9.50
N SER A 12 -5.11 -22.52 -8.90
CA SER A 12 -4.53 -21.44 -8.08
C SER A 12 -4.31 -20.16 -8.88
N GLU A 13 -3.88 -20.25 -10.14
CA GLU A 13 -3.66 -19.08 -11.00
C GLU A 13 -4.97 -18.35 -11.35
N PHE A 14 -6.02 -19.09 -11.73
CA PHE A 14 -7.35 -18.52 -11.96
C PHE A 14 -7.95 -17.90 -10.69
N LEU A 15 -7.73 -18.51 -9.52
CA LEU A 15 -8.22 -17.99 -8.25
C LEU A 15 -7.54 -16.66 -7.87
N LEU A 16 -6.24 -16.49 -8.17
CA LEU A 16 -5.55 -15.20 -7.98
C LEU A 16 -6.07 -14.09 -8.92
N GLN A 17 -6.53 -14.45 -10.12
CA GLN A 17 -7.05 -13.52 -11.11
C GLN A 17 -8.56 -13.21 -10.94
N SER A 18 -9.22 -13.80 -9.93
CA SER A 18 -10.67 -13.70 -9.73
C SER A 18 -11.16 -12.26 -9.52
N PRO A 19 -12.16 -11.79 -10.31
CA PRO A 19 -12.73 -10.45 -10.17
C PRO A 19 -13.27 -10.14 -8.77
N PRO A 20 -13.38 -8.85 -8.40
CA PRO A 20 -13.68 -8.46 -7.02
C PRO A 20 -15.12 -8.83 -6.63
N GLY A 21 -15.25 -9.83 -5.76
CA GLY A 21 -16.54 -10.34 -5.28
C GLY A 21 -16.99 -11.66 -5.93
N GLU A 22 -16.33 -12.10 -7.00
CA GLU A 22 -16.70 -13.28 -7.81
C GLU A 22 -15.83 -14.52 -7.48
N VAL A 23 -14.92 -14.41 -6.50
CA VAL A 23 -13.98 -15.48 -6.09
C VAL A 23 -14.66 -16.78 -5.68
N ASN A 24 -15.88 -16.70 -5.12
CA ASN A 24 -16.67 -17.88 -4.75
C ASN A 24 -17.25 -18.60 -5.98
N ASP A 25 -17.69 -17.83 -6.97
CA ASP A 25 -18.23 -18.37 -8.22
C ASP A 25 -17.11 -19.04 -9.03
N VAL A 26 -15.96 -18.36 -9.17
CA VAL A 26 -14.75 -18.91 -9.81
C VAL A 26 -14.25 -20.16 -9.08
N PHE A 27 -14.27 -20.19 -7.75
CA PHE A 27 -13.95 -21.40 -6.99
C PHE A 27 -14.95 -22.54 -7.28
N SER A 28 -16.24 -22.25 -7.42
CA SER A 28 -17.25 -23.26 -7.74
C SER A 28 -17.05 -23.88 -9.13
N ASP A 29 -16.71 -23.07 -10.14
CA ASP A 29 -16.34 -23.55 -11.48
C ASP A 29 -15.05 -24.40 -11.46
N ILE A 30 -14.04 -23.98 -10.69
CA ILE A 30 -12.78 -24.73 -10.51
C ILE A 30 -13.03 -26.11 -9.89
N ARG A 31 -13.92 -26.25 -8.90
CA ARG A 31 -14.27 -27.58 -8.32
C ARG A 31 -14.78 -28.54 -9.39
N LEU A 32 -15.66 -28.07 -10.28
CA LEU A 32 -16.20 -28.86 -11.40
C LEU A 32 -15.12 -29.30 -12.41
N LEU A 33 -14.05 -28.52 -12.57
CA LEU A 33 -12.95 -28.80 -13.50
C LEU A 33 -11.87 -29.74 -12.92
N VAL A 34 -11.61 -29.66 -11.60
CA VAL A 34 -10.53 -30.44 -10.95
C VAL A 34 -10.99 -31.85 -10.57
N SER A 35 -12.26 -32.01 -10.14
CA SER A 35 -12.91 -33.26 -9.75
C SER A 35 -12.29 -34.01 -8.56
N ASP A 36 -11.51 -33.32 -7.73
CA ASP A 36 -11.02 -33.78 -6.43
C ASP A 36 -11.04 -32.61 -5.45
N ASP A 37 -12.14 -32.49 -4.71
CA ASP A 37 -12.33 -31.41 -3.73
C ASP A 37 -11.29 -31.45 -2.60
N THR A 38 -10.84 -32.64 -2.19
CA THR A 38 -9.92 -32.80 -1.06
C THR A 38 -8.50 -32.34 -1.38
N ALA A 39 -8.00 -32.67 -2.57
CA ALA A 39 -6.71 -32.16 -3.05
C ALA A 39 -6.80 -30.67 -3.39
N LEU A 40 -7.96 -30.21 -3.91
CA LEU A 40 -8.18 -28.81 -4.26
C LEU A 40 -8.21 -27.90 -3.02
N GLU A 41 -9.03 -28.20 -2.01
CA GLU A 41 -9.17 -27.38 -0.80
C GLU A 41 -7.83 -27.22 -0.07
N ALA A 42 -7.02 -28.28 0.02
CA ALA A 42 -5.67 -28.21 0.59
C ALA A 42 -4.70 -27.36 -0.25
N ALA A 43 -4.78 -27.44 -1.58
CA ALA A 43 -3.89 -26.71 -2.48
C ALA A 43 -4.20 -25.21 -2.58
N ILE A 44 -5.47 -24.80 -2.45
CA ILE A 44 -5.87 -23.39 -2.64
C ILE A 44 -5.75 -22.52 -1.38
N VAL A 45 -5.59 -23.07 -0.17
CA VAL A 45 -5.50 -22.26 1.06
C VAL A 45 -4.35 -21.23 1.02
N PRO A 46 -3.11 -21.57 0.58
CA PRO A 46 -2.06 -20.58 0.37
C PRO A 46 -2.40 -19.55 -0.72
N THR A 47 -3.14 -19.96 -1.75
CA THR A 47 -3.64 -19.08 -2.81
C THR A 47 -4.67 -18.08 -2.29
N LEU A 48 -5.60 -18.51 -1.43
CA LEU A 48 -6.58 -17.65 -0.76
C LEU A 48 -5.91 -16.72 0.26
N SER A 49 -4.89 -17.18 1.00
CA SER A 49 -4.08 -16.29 1.85
C SER A 49 -3.49 -15.12 1.05
N ARG A 50 -2.89 -15.43 -0.11
CA ARG A 50 -2.37 -14.41 -1.04
C ARG A 50 -3.47 -13.55 -1.68
N TYR A 51 -4.57 -14.13 -2.15
CA TYR A 51 -5.69 -13.37 -2.73
C TYR A 51 -6.27 -12.37 -1.72
N ASN A 52 -6.53 -12.83 -0.49
CA ASN A 52 -7.15 -12.04 0.56
C ASN A 52 -6.25 -10.87 0.99
N ARG A 53 -4.93 -11.10 1.15
CA ARG A 53 -3.93 -10.06 1.46
C ARG A 53 -3.78 -9.01 0.37
N ILE A 54 -3.73 -9.41 -0.90
CA ILE A 54 -3.61 -8.47 -2.03
C ILE A 54 -4.89 -7.63 -2.15
N ASN A 55 -6.04 -8.24 -1.94
CA ASN A 55 -7.34 -7.60 -2.14
C ASN A 55 -7.89 -6.84 -0.92
N TYR A 56 -7.15 -6.76 0.18
CA TYR A 56 -7.56 -6.15 1.45
C TYR A 56 -8.93 -6.68 1.90
N VAL A 57 -9.07 -8.01 1.92
CA VAL A 57 -10.33 -8.66 2.33
C VAL A 57 -10.53 -8.48 3.83
N ALA A 58 -11.72 -7.99 4.21
CA ALA A 58 -12.14 -7.87 5.59
C ALA A 58 -12.44 -9.26 6.19
N VAL A 59 -11.98 -9.49 7.43
CA VAL A 59 -12.23 -10.70 8.21
C VAL A 59 -13.01 -10.35 9.47
N THR A 60 -13.98 -11.19 9.85
CA THR A 60 -14.77 -11.03 11.08
C THR A 60 -14.16 -11.80 12.25
N LEU A 61 -14.30 -11.28 13.47
CA LEU A 61 -13.84 -11.99 14.67
C LEU A 61 -14.83 -13.09 15.06
N GLU A 62 -14.35 -14.30 15.37
CA GLU A 62 -15.23 -15.38 15.89
C GLU A 62 -15.77 -15.05 17.29
N THR A 63 -15.12 -14.14 18.02
CA THR A 63 -15.54 -13.64 19.33
C THR A 63 -16.57 -12.51 19.26
N ASP A 64 -16.62 -11.74 18.16
CA ASP A 64 -17.58 -10.65 17.96
C ASP A 64 -17.85 -10.46 16.45
N PRO A 65 -19.03 -10.85 15.94
CA PRO A 65 -19.36 -10.73 14.51
C PRO A 65 -19.61 -9.30 14.03
N VAL A 66 -19.64 -8.30 14.94
CA VAL A 66 -19.72 -6.87 14.57
C VAL A 66 -18.33 -6.31 14.24
N SER A 67 -17.28 -6.87 14.85
CA SER A 67 -15.91 -6.43 14.68
C SER A 67 -15.22 -7.12 13.49
N SER A 68 -14.49 -6.34 12.70
CA SER A 68 -13.71 -6.82 11.56
C SER A 68 -12.46 -5.98 11.34
N PHE A 69 -11.46 -6.55 10.67
CA PHE A 69 -10.23 -5.86 10.25
C PHE A 69 -9.78 -6.30 8.85
N LEU A 70 -8.87 -5.53 8.22
CA LEU A 70 -8.39 -5.81 6.86
C LEU A 70 -7.17 -6.74 6.87
N LEU A 71 -7.21 -7.81 6.08
CA LEU A 71 -6.02 -8.63 5.80
C LEU A 71 -5.07 -7.89 4.85
N THR A 72 -3.83 -7.67 5.28
CA THR A 72 -2.80 -6.95 4.54
C THR A 72 -1.46 -7.67 4.68
N GLU A 73 -0.48 -7.38 3.79
CA GLU A 73 0.88 -7.90 3.97
C GLU A 73 1.58 -7.26 5.18
N ALA A 74 1.33 -5.97 5.45
CA ALA A 74 1.91 -5.26 6.60
C ALA A 74 1.46 -5.84 7.95
N GLY A 75 0.22 -6.32 8.06
CA GLY A 75 -0.31 -6.94 9.28
C GLY A 75 0.10 -8.40 9.49
N ARG A 76 0.86 -8.99 8.56
CA ARG A 76 1.21 -10.42 8.54
C ARG A 76 2.42 -10.69 9.44
N ILE A 77 2.21 -11.49 10.48
CA ILE A 77 3.28 -12.12 11.26
C ILE A 77 3.49 -13.53 10.74
N VAL A 78 4.75 -13.87 10.48
CA VAL A 78 5.19 -15.23 10.19
C VAL A 78 6.12 -15.65 11.31
N SER A 79 5.68 -16.54 12.18
CA SER A 79 6.51 -17.08 13.25
C SER A 79 6.94 -18.52 12.92
N PRO A 80 8.23 -18.89 13.10
CA PRO A 80 8.59 -20.31 13.09
C PRO A 80 7.83 -20.99 14.23
N SER A 81 7.19 -22.13 13.97
CA SER A 81 6.33 -22.81 14.97
C SER A 81 7.11 -23.11 16.26
N SER A 82 6.77 -22.39 17.33
CA SER A 82 7.21 -22.67 18.69
C SER A 82 6.46 -23.86 19.33
N SER A 83 5.52 -24.48 18.61
CA SER A 83 4.78 -25.62 19.11
C SER A 83 5.70 -26.84 19.27
N SER A 84 5.76 -27.39 20.49
CA SER A 84 6.64 -28.52 20.84
C SER A 84 6.17 -29.88 20.30
N THR A 85 5.13 -29.90 19.47
CA THR A 85 4.56 -31.09 18.82
C THR A 85 5.20 -31.31 17.44
N ALA A 86 6.53 -31.26 17.38
CA ALA A 86 7.29 -31.34 16.13
C ALA A 86 7.32 -32.78 15.54
N GLN A 87 6.24 -33.17 14.86
CA GLN A 87 6.24 -34.31 13.94
C GLN A 87 6.11 -33.85 12.48
N GLN A 88 7.26 -33.80 11.80
CA GLN A 88 7.41 -33.69 10.35
C GLN A 88 6.68 -32.52 9.66
N GLY A 89 7.27 -31.33 9.77
CA GLY A 89 6.95 -30.18 8.93
C GLY A 89 7.29 -28.87 9.63
N GLU A 90 8.14 -28.06 9.03
CA GLU A 90 8.38 -26.67 9.45
C GLU A 90 7.20 -25.81 8.99
N GLN A 91 6.04 -25.99 9.65
CA GLN A 91 4.86 -25.17 9.40
C GLN A 91 5.05 -23.82 10.10
N GLU A 92 5.30 -22.78 9.30
CA GLU A 92 5.26 -21.40 9.75
C GLU A 92 3.85 -21.06 10.27
N GLU A 93 3.74 -20.49 11.47
CA GLU A 93 2.46 -20.01 11.97
C GLU A 93 2.16 -18.63 11.35
N GLU A 94 1.32 -18.60 10.32
CA GLU A 94 0.81 -17.36 9.73
C GLU A 94 -0.28 -16.75 10.63
N ARG A 95 -0.01 -15.55 11.16
CA ARG A 95 -0.91 -14.79 12.03
C ARG A 95 -1.08 -13.36 11.50
N TYR A 96 -2.17 -12.70 11.88
CA TYR A 96 -2.47 -11.34 11.45
C TYR A 96 -2.79 -10.42 12.62
N VAL A 97 -2.15 -9.26 12.68
CA VAL A 97 -2.38 -8.23 13.70
C VAL A 97 -3.64 -7.43 13.38
N CYS A 98 -4.44 -7.14 14.40
CA CYS A 98 -5.51 -6.16 14.40
C CYS A 98 -5.05 -4.92 15.22
N PRO A 99 -4.52 -3.85 14.60
CA PRO A 99 -3.85 -2.74 15.29
C PRO A 99 -4.77 -1.91 16.21
N SER A 100 -6.10 -1.97 15.99
CA SER A 100 -7.11 -1.32 16.82
C SER A 100 -7.42 -2.05 18.13
N SER A 101 -7.03 -3.33 18.25
CA SER A 101 -7.29 -4.18 19.42
C SER A 101 -6.02 -4.80 20.01
N GLN A 102 -4.83 -4.42 19.49
CA GLN A 102 -3.51 -4.89 19.94
C GLN A 102 -3.44 -6.41 20.15
N THR A 103 -4.01 -7.16 19.21
CA THR A 103 -4.05 -8.63 19.22
C THR A 103 -3.74 -9.20 17.85
N SER A 104 -3.08 -10.35 17.83
CA SER A 104 -2.87 -11.17 16.63
C SER A 104 -3.84 -12.35 16.62
N TYR A 105 -4.30 -12.74 15.43
CA TYR A 105 -5.26 -13.81 15.20
C TYR A 105 -4.73 -14.83 14.19
N SER A 106 -5.17 -16.08 14.31
CA SER A 106 -5.08 -17.08 13.25
C SER A 106 -6.31 -17.00 12.33
N ILE A 107 -6.12 -17.12 11.02
CA ILE A 107 -7.14 -16.76 10.02
C ILE A 107 -7.59 -17.98 9.20
N ASN A 108 -8.89 -18.25 9.22
CA ASN A 108 -9.48 -19.22 8.32
C ASN A 108 -9.76 -18.57 6.95
N HIS A 109 -8.83 -18.68 6.01
CA HIS A 109 -8.92 -18.05 4.70
C HIS A 109 -10.09 -18.54 3.81
N LEU A 110 -10.69 -19.70 4.12
CA LEU A 110 -11.90 -20.21 3.45
C LEU A 110 -13.19 -19.61 4.02
N ARG A 111 -13.22 -19.30 5.32
CA ARG A 111 -14.42 -18.79 6.02
C ARG A 111 -14.40 -17.28 6.28
N LEU A 112 -13.24 -16.64 6.10
CA LEU A 112 -12.97 -15.24 6.45
C LEU A 112 -13.24 -14.93 7.93
N THR A 113 -12.85 -15.85 8.81
CA THR A 113 -12.99 -15.73 10.27
C THR A 113 -11.63 -15.69 10.98
N ALA A 114 -11.54 -14.89 12.05
CA ALA A 114 -10.36 -14.75 12.90
C ALA A 114 -10.56 -15.43 14.26
N SER A 115 -9.60 -16.28 14.61
CA SER A 115 -9.60 -17.14 15.81
C SER A 115 -8.28 -17.02 16.59
N ASP A 116 -8.20 -17.65 17.77
CA ASP A 116 -7.02 -17.67 18.65
C ASP A 116 -6.40 -16.28 18.92
N PRO A 117 -7.09 -15.38 19.66
CA PRO A 117 -6.55 -14.06 19.99
C PRO A 117 -5.34 -14.17 20.94
N ARG A 118 -4.17 -13.69 20.50
CA ARG A 118 -2.97 -13.52 21.34
C ARG A 118 -2.59 -12.04 21.43
N PRO A 119 -2.23 -11.49 22.60
CA PRO A 119 -1.78 -10.09 22.71
C PRO A 119 -0.63 -9.76 21.77
N PHE A 120 -0.65 -8.54 21.22
CA PHE A 120 0.42 -7.96 20.41
C PHE A 120 0.53 -6.46 20.79
N PRO A 121 1.19 -6.14 21.93
CA PRO A 121 1.29 -4.77 22.41
C PRO A 121 2.14 -3.92 21.47
N ILE A 122 1.70 -2.68 21.25
CA ILE A 122 2.44 -1.65 20.50
C ILE A 122 2.73 -0.51 21.47
N GLU A 123 3.93 0.07 21.35
CA GLU A 123 4.40 1.22 22.12
C GLU A 123 3.40 2.40 22.15
N GLU A 124 3.18 2.97 23.33
CA GLU A 124 2.11 3.93 23.60
C GLU A 124 2.19 5.21 22.75
N GLU A 125 3.37 5.81 22.55
CA GLU A 125 3.54 6.99 21.66
C GLU A 125 3.10 6.67 20.23
N THR A 126 3.57 5.53 19.70
CA THR A 126 3.35 5.09 18.33
C THR A 126 1.89 4.69 18.11
N GLN A 127 1.27 4.01 19.08
CA GLN A 127 -0.16 3.73 19.11
C GLN A 127 -1.00 5.02 19.14
N ALA A 128 -0.66 5.99 20.00
CA ALA A 128 -1.39 7.25 20.14
C ALA A 128 -1.32 8.16 18.90
N ILE A 129 -0.33 7.96 18.01
CA ILE A 129 -0.29 8.54 16.66
C ILE A 129 -1.16 7.72 15.71
N ARG A 130 -0.96 6.39 15.66
CA ARG A 130 -1.73 5.45 14.81
C ARG A 130 -3.23 5.62 14.98
N ASP A 131 -3.71 5.70 16.22
CA ASP A 131 -5.14 5.78 16.52
C ASP A 131 -5.75 7.09 16.01
N LYS A 132 -5.07 8.24 16.20
CA LYS A 132 -5.54 9.52 15.65
C LYS A 132 -5.58 9.52 14.13
N VAL A 133 -4.58 8.91 13.49
CA VAL A 133 -4.55 8.75 12.02
C VAL A 133 -5.68 7.83 11.56
N ALA A 134 -5.89 6.69 12.21
CA ALA A 134 -6.98 5.75 11.88
C ALA A 134 -8.37 6.39 12.06
N ASP A 135 -8.57 7.15 13.14
CA ASP A 135 -9.82 7.81 13.46
C ASP A 135 -10.17 8.92 12.45
N LEU A 136 -9.17 9.65 11.93
CA LEU A 136 -9.34 10.63 10.86
C LEU A 136 -9.46 9.96 9.47
N LEU A 137 -8.73 8.87 9.22
CA LEU A 137 -8.81 8.09 7.98
C LEU A 137 -10.20 7.46 7.82
N ALA A 138 -10.75 6.84 8.86
CA ALA A 138 -12.09 6.26 8.85
C ALA A 138 -13.17 7.33 8.56
N LYS A 139 -13.04 8.53 9.13
CA LYS A 139 -13.91 9.68 8.85
C LYS A 139 -13.74 10.19 7.41
N PHE A 140 -12.52 10.20 6.87
CA PHE A 140 -12.26 10.55 5.47
C PHE A 140 -12.90 9.51 4.53
N VAL A 141 -12.56 8.23 4.70
CA VAL A 141 -12.99 7.13 3.83
C VAL A 141 -14.52 7.02 3.79
N LYS A 142 -15.19 7.03 4.96
CA LYS A 142 -16.66 6.98 5.07
C LYS A 142 -17.39 8.14 4.38
N ASN A 143 -16.72 9.28 4.18
CA ASN A 143 -17.28 10.46 3.54
C ASN A 143 -17.03 10.51 2.01
N HIS A 144 -16.07 9.75 1.48
CA HIS A 144 -15.70 9.79 0.05
C HIS A 144 -15.97 8.47 -0.70
N TYR A 145 -15.99 7.33 0.00
CA TYR A 145 -16.17 6.00 -0.59
C TYR A 145 -17.36 5.29 0.06
N HIS A 146 -18.19 4.66 -0.76
CA HIS A 146 -19.34 3.88 -0.30
C HIS A 146 -18.90 2.48 0.16
N ASP A 147 -19.45 2.00 1.28
CA ASP A 147 -19.19 0.67 1.85
C ASP A 147 -17.68 0.34 1.88
N ALA A 148 -16.94 1.26 2.50
CA ALA A 148 -15.49 1.30 2.48
C ALA A 148 -14.93 1.23 3.90
N MET A 149 -13.81 0.52 4.02
CA MET A 149 -13.17 0.16 5.28
C MET A 149 -11.70 0.56 5.25
N SER A 150 -11.17 0.97 6.40
CA SER A 150 -9.81 1.48 6.54
C SER A 150 -9.10 0.86 7.73
N GLU A 151 -7.80 0.59 7.59
CA GLU A 151 -6.93 0.04 8.62
C GLU A 151 -5.59 0.78 8.61
N VAL A 152 -4.94 0.95 9.77
CA VAL A 152 -3.64 1.62 9.89
C VAL A 152 -2.71 0.72 10.67
N VAL A 153 -1.73 0.15 9.97
CA VAL A 153 -0.77 -0.81 10.51
C VAL A 153 0.55 -0.09 10.82
N VAL A 154 1.16 -0.43 11.96
CA VAL A 154 2.52 0.00 12.30
C VAL A 154 3.50 -0.99 11.66
N LEU A 155 4.45 -0.51 10.88
CA LEU A 155 5.49 -1.32 10.26
C LEU A 155 6.74 -1.43 11.15
N GLN A 156 7.50 -2.49 10.96
CA GLN A 156 8.86 -2.58 11.50
C GLN A 156 9.79 -1.66 10.70
N ASP A 157 10.67 -0.92 11.38
CA ASP A 157 11.66 -0.07 10.74
C ASP A 157 13.01 -0.81 10.67
N GLU A 158 13.49 -1.10 9.46
CA GLU A 158 14.77 -1.79 9.24
C GLU A 158 15.98 -1.01 9.82
N ASN A 159 15.84 0.31 10.03
CA ASN A 159 16.88 1.17 10.62
C ASN A 159 16.85 1.14 12.16
N TYR A 160 15.74 0.72 12.77
CA TYR A 160 15.50 0.69 14.21
C TYR A 160 14.75 -0.60 14.59
N PRO A 161 15.43 -1.76 14.63
CA PRO A 161 14.82 -2.98 15.12
C PRO A 161 14.30 -2.80 16.55
N ALA A 162 13.23 -3.53 16.89
CA ALA A 162 12.68 -3.54 18.24
C ALA A 162 13.77 -3.89 19.28
N PRO A 163 13.67 -3.40 20.52
CA PRO A 163 14.49 -3.91 21.61
C PRO A 163 14.36 -5.43 21.65
N VAL A 164 15.48 -6.15 21.60
CA VAL A 164 15.49 -7.55 21.97
C VAL A 164 15.15 -7.58 23.45
N GLU A 165 14.10 -8.32 23.83
CA GLU A 165 13.85 -8.62 25.23
C GLU A 165 15.01 -9.51 25.71
N ASP A 166 15.98 -8.90 26.41
CA ASP A 166 17.03 -9.65 27.10
C ASP A 166 16.34 -10.61 28.07
N GLU A 167 16.37 -11.91 27.78
CA GLU A 167 15.85 -12.94 28.70
C GLU A 167 16.45 -12.69 30.09
N GLU A 168 15.60 -12.48 31.11
CA GLU A 168 16.05 -12.21 32.48
C GLU A 168 16.86 -13.39 33.00
N ARG A 169 18.18 -13.34 32.78
CA ARG A 169 19.12 -14.36 33.23
C ARG A 169 19.32 -14.23 34.72
N THR A 170 18.36 -14.77 35.45
CA THR A 170 18.36 -14.99 36.89
C THR A 170 19.56 -15.86 37.29
N VAL A 171 20.70 -15.20 37.55
CA VAL A 171 21.86 -15.84 38.15
C VAL A 171 21.57 -16.07 39.63
N GLU A 172 20.92 -17.19 39.94
CA GLU A 172 20.80 -17.66 41.32
C GLU A 172 22.20 -17.78 41.97
N GLY A 173 22.28 -17.34 43.23
CA GLY A 173 23.57 -17.07 43.87
C GLY A 173 24.37 -18.33 44.21
N THR A 174 25.65 -18.33 43.86
CA THR A 174 26.63 -19.26 44.44
C THR A 174 27.36 -18.58 45.59
N LYS A 175 27.14 -19.05 46.83
CA LYS A 175 27.92 -18.61 48.00
C LYS A 175 29.31 -19.26 47.98
N VAL A 176 30.36 -18.48 48.19
CA VAL A 176 31.66 -18.97 48.68
C VAL A 176 32.24 -17.95 49.69
N ASP A 177 32.20 -18.36 50.96
CA ASP A 177 33.07 -18.08 52.10
C ASP A 177 33.50 -16.64 52.51
N GLU A 178 33.44 -16.41 53.83
CA GLU A 178 33.92 -15.21 54.52
C GLU A 178 35.43 -15.28 54.83
N ALA A 179 36.13 -14.15 54.73
CA ALA A 179 37.36 -13.88 55.48
C ALA A 179 37.47 -12.39 55.82
N ALA A 180 38.01 -12.06 57.00
CA ALA A 180 38.06 -10.70 57.56
C ALA A 180 38.95 -9.72 56.74
N ILE A 181 38.86 -8.40 56.93
CA ILE A 181 39.60 -7.71 58.01
C ILE A 181 39.02 -6.31 58.34
N GLU A 182 39.01 -6.03 59.65
CA GLU A 182 38.98 -4.75 60.39
C GLU A 182 37.83 -3.72 60.27
N GLU A 183 37.51 -3.16 61.44
CA GLU A 183 36.55 -2.09 61.70
C GLU A 183 37.23 -0.71 61.71
N THR A 184 36.47 0.37 61.55
CA THR A 184 36.76 1.63 62.26
C THR A 184 35.48 2.47 62.42
N LYS A 185 35.28 3.08 63.60
CA LYS A 185 34.02 3.74 63.98
C LYS A 185 34.26 5.04 64.75
N VAL A 186 33.74 6.16 64.21
CA VAL A 186 33.52 7.45 64.90
C VAL A 186 32.27 8.06 64.22
N GLU A 187 31.08 8.08 64.84
CA GLU A 187 30.58 9.10 65.80
C GLU A 187 30.61 10.53 65.24
N GLU A 188 29.47 11.00 64.71
CA GLU A 188 28.45 11.82 65.40
C GLU A 188 28.76 13.34 65.40
N GLY A 189 27.79 14.13 64.93
CA GLY A 189 27.86 15.60 64.88
C GLY A 189 26.57 16.21 64.33
N LYS A 190 25.77 16.83 65.21
CA LYS A 190 24.41 17.35 64.92
C LYS A 190 24.29 18.81 65.36
N VAL A 191 23.43 19.57 64.66
CA VAL A 191 22.84 20.91 64.90
C VAL A 191 23.03 21.77 63.62
N LYS A 192 22.04 22.37 62.92
CA LYS A 192 20.61 22.75 63.08
C LYS A 192 20.43 24.27 63.25
N ALA A 193 19.47 24.85 62.51
CA ALA A 193 18.82 26.16 62.73
C ALA A 193 19.68 27.42 62.39
N ASP A 194 19.14 28.58 62.01
CA ASP A 194 17.76 29.08 61.71
C ASP A 194 17.83 29.99 60.44
N GLU A 195 16.78 30.22 59.63
CA GLU A 195 15.79 31.36 59.61
C GLU A 195 16.42 32.78 59.52
N GLU A 196 15.82 33.84 58.93
CA GLU A 196 14.39 34.18 58.68
C GLU A 196 14.24 35.29 57.58
N GLU A 197 13.04 35.42 56.96
CA GLU A 197 12.44 36.57 56.20
C GLU A 197 13.27 37.42 55.16
N GLY A 198 12.71 38.23 54.24
CA GLY A 198 11.35 38.68 53.85
C GLY A 198 11.48 39.81 52.78
N SER A 199 10.46 40.49 52.21
CA SER A 199 8.99 40.36 52.25
C SER A 199 8.29 41.32 51.23
N THR A 200 7.47 40.80 50.30
CA THR A 200 6.28 41.45 49.64
C THR A 200 6.46 42.78 48.80
N LYS A 201 5.51 43.39 48.05
CA LYS A 201 4.07 43.15 47.70
C LYS A 201 3.59 43.98 46.47
N THR A 202 2.47 43.57 45.82
CA THR A 202 1.53 44.37 44.92
C THR A 202 2.09 45.06 43.65
N GLY A 203 1.35 45.36 42.57
CA GLY A 203 -0.08 45.24 42.18
C GLY A 203 -0.51 46.47 41.32
N ALA A 204 -1.57 46.51 40.48
CA ALA A 204 -2.52 45.50 39.94
C ALA A 204 -3.37 46.13 38.76
N GLU A 205 -4.23 45.33 38.10
CA GLU A 205 -5.30 45.72 37.13
C GLU A 205 -4.88 46.31 35.74
N GLY A 206 -5.77 46.24 34.71
CA GLY A 206 -5.57 46.92 33.40
C GLY A 206 -6.20 46.25 32.16
N GLU A 207 -7.13 46.95 31.49
CA GLU A 207 -8.05 46.44 30.46
C GLU A 207 -7.54 46.40 28.99
N GLN A 208 -8.32 45.69 28.18
CA GLN A 208 -8.36 45.43 26.73
C GLN A 208 -8.20 46.62 25.74
N ALA A 209 -7.87 46.29 24.47
CA ALA A 209 -8.29 46.91 23.18
C ALA A 209 -7.22 47.49 22.21
N ASP A 210 -7.12 46.83 21.05
CA ASP A 210 -7.00 47.30 19.64
C ASP A 210 -6.17 48.51 19.13
N ALA A 211 -5.82 48.36 17.84
CA ALA A 211 -5.55 49.36 16.80
C ALA A 211 -4.13 49.97 16.61
N GLU A 212 -3.55 49.60 15.46
CA GLU A 212 -2.60 50.36 14.60
C GLU A 212 -3.13 51.78 14.24
N PRO A 213 -2.34 52.75 13.68
CA PRO A 213 -1.53 52.53 12.45
C PRO A 213 -0.28 53.42 12.16
N THR A 214 0.53 53.00 11.16
CA THR A 214 1.22 53.79 10.07
C THR A 214 1.92 55.15 10.32
N THR A 215 3.02 55.59 9.67
CA THR A 215 3.92 55.10 8.58
C THR A 215 5.12 56.06 8.40
N THR A 216 6.07 55.72 7.49
CA THR A 216 6.96 56.65 6.71
C THR A 216 8.17 57.26 7.46
N THR A 217 9.36 57.52 6.86
CA THR A 217 9.82 57.50 5.43
C THR A 217 11.34 57.21 5.31
N SER A 218 11.78 56.58 4.20
CA SER A 218 13.08 56.76 3.47
C SER A 218 14.45 56.54 4.16
N ALA A 219 15.59 56.38 3.47
CA ALA A 219 15.96 55.70 2.20
C ALA A 219 17.48 55.94 1.91
N TRP A 220 18.26 54.87 1.69
CA TRP A 220 19.57 54.73 0.97
C TRP A 220 20.64 55.85 1.04
N THR A 221 21.94 55.54 1.21
CA THR A 221 22.90 55.23 0.10
C THR A 221 24.21 54.60 0.67
N GLU A 222 25.04 54.01 -0.20
CA GLU A 222 26.23 53.17 0.08
C GLU A 222 27.50 53.89 0.61
N GLY A 223 28.49 53.13 1.13
CA GLY A 223 29.88 53.60 1.29
C GLY A 223 30.81 52.80 2.24
N ASP A 224 31.55 51.81 1.71
CA ASP A 224 32.83 51.28 2.28
C ASP A 224 34.03 52.18 1.82
N PRO A 225 35.30 52.08 2.31
CA PRO A 225 35.97 50.91 2.92
C PRO A 225 36.89 51.16 4.15
N ALA A 226 37.56 50.10 4.63
CA ALA A 226 38.66 50.13 5.62
C ALA A 226 40.03 50.60 5.03
N PRO A 227 40.98 51.02 5.90
CA PRO A 227 42.19 50.22 6.15
C PRO A 227 42.59 50.25 7.66
N ALA A 228 43.76 49.82 8.20
CA ALA A 228 45.06 49.39 7.67
C ALA A 228 45.81 48.44 8.65
N SER A 229 47.00 47.94 8.27
CA SER A 229 47.93 47.14 9.10
C SER A 229 49.27 47.87 9.36
N PRO A 230 50.24 47.26 10.08
CA PRO A 230 51.55 46.98 9.45
C PRO A 230 52.17 45.60 9.81
N ILE A 231 53.32 45.28 9.20
CA ILE A 231 53.91 43.92 9.03
C ILE A 231 55.46 43.95 9.11
N GLN A 232 56.11 42.87 9.61
CA GLN A 232 57.43 42.31 9.19
C GLN A 232 57.65 40.95 9.93
N VAL A 233 58.12 39.80 9.38
CA VAL A 233 59.09 39.42 8.30
C VAL A 233 60.55 39.39 8.82
N ASP A 234 61.35 38.31 8.72
CA ASP A 234 61.18 36.95 8.11
C ASP A 234 61.55 35.81 9.13
N GLU A 235 62.13 34.61 8.92
CA GLU A 235 62.81 33.90 7.81
C GLU A 235 62.69 32.33 7.98
N GLN A 236 63.40 31.49 7.20
CA GLN A 236 63.31 30.00 7.17
C GLN A 236 64.69 29.30 7.34
N PRO A 237 64.77 27.97 7.61
CA PRO A 237 65.01 27.02 6.48
C PRO A 237 64.40 25.61 6.63
N THR A 238 64.25 24.92 5.50
CA THR A 238 63.74 23.53 5.36
C THR A 238 64.86 22.48 5.29
N PRO A 239 64.52 21.18 5.45
CA PRO A 239 64.99 20.18 4.48
C PRO A 239 63.89 19.28 3.90
N VAL A 240 64.14 18.88 2.65
CA VAL A 240 63.35 18.06 1.71
C VAL A 240 63.02 16.61 2.13
N ALA A 241 61.88 16.13 1.63
CA ALA A 241 61.62 14.79 1.04
C ALA A 241 61.73 13.49 1.89
N ALA A 242 60.94 12.43 1.69
CA ALA A 242 59.70 12.20 0.91
C ALA A 242 59.11 10.80 1.24
N VAL A 243 58.10 10.36 0.46
CA VAL A 243 57.51 9.01 0.32
C VAL A 243 56.25 8.72 1.17
N ASP A 244 55.29 8.06 0.52
CA ASP A 244 53.90 7.79 0.91
C ASP A 244 53.72 6.67 1.96
N GLU A 245 52.61 6.74 2.70
CA GLU A 245 51.63 5.66 2.77
C GLU A 245 50.20 6.24 3.00
N PRO A 246 49.11 5.51 2.70
CA PRO A 246 47.82 6.12 2.38
C PRO A 246 46.95 6.47 3.60
N THR A 247 46.04 7.43 3.38
CA THR A 247 44.97 7.81 4.32
C THR A 247 44.09 6.61 4.67
N GLU A 248 44.23 6.08 5.89
CA GLU A 248 43.23 5.19 6.47
C GLU A 248 41.94 5.99 6.70
N ARG A 249 41.00 5.84 5.75
CA ARG A 249 39.65 6.39 5.87
C ARG A 249 38.97 5.67 7.01
N ALA A 250 39.01 6.26 8.21
CA ALA A 250 38.35 5.74 9.40
C ALA A 250 36.91 5.35 9.07
N GLU A 251 36.64 4.05 8.97
CA GLU A 251 35.31 3.56 8.71
C GLU A 251 34.42 3.97 9.87
N ALA A 252 33.34 4.70 9.56
CA ALA A 252 32.38 5.16 10.54
C ALA A 252 31.60 3.94 11.06
N LYS A 253 32.22 3.21 12.01
CA LYS A 253 31.68 2.05 12.71
C LYS A 253 30.21 2.32 13.00
N PRO A 254 29.27 1.50 12.49
CA PRO A 254 27.86 1.86 12.43
C PRO A 254 27.41 2.24 13.83
N LYS A 255 27.02 3.51 13.97
CA LYS A 255 26.61 4.08 15.25
C LYS A 255 25.41 3.28 15.70
N ALA A 256 25.49 2.58 16.82
CA ALA A 256 24.37 1.83 17.34
C ALA A 256 23.22 2.81 17.60
N LEU A 257 22.23 2.80 16.71
CA LEU A 257 21.01 3.58 16.85
C LEU A 257 20.33 3.06 18.12
N HIS A 258 20.01 3.97 19.03
CA HIS A 258 19.27 3.61 20.22
C HIS A 258 17.87 3.16 19.78
N PRO A 259 17.27 2.15 20.43
CA PRO A 259 15.92 1.74 20.09
C PRO A 259 15.00 2.96 20.18
N ARG A 260 14.31 3.25 19.09
CA ARG A 260 13.42 4.40 18.95
C ARG A 260 12.10 3.91 18.40
N THR A 261 11.02 4.52 18.89
CA THR A 261 9.67 4.50 18.32
C THR A 261 9.68 4.24 16.80
N SER A 262 9.16 3.11 16.31
CA SER A 262 8.96 2.94 14.86
C SER A 262 7.93 3.96 14.39
N ARG A 263 8.31 4.83 13.44
CA ARG A 263 7.41 5.83 12.85
C ARG A 263 7.19 5.58 11.36
N VAL A 264 7.09 4.29 11.01
CA VAL A 264 6.68 3.83 9.68
C VAL A 264 5.27 3.27 9.80
N PHE A 265 4.33 3.85 9.06
CA PHE A 265 2.91 3.47 9.09
C PHE A 265 2.41 3.11 7.70
N ALA A 266 1.59 2.06 7.58
CA ALA A 266 0.87 1.73 6.37
C ALA A 266 -0.63 1.99 6.56
N LEU A 267 -1.14 3.03 5.90
CA LEU A 267 -2.55 3.41 5.91
C LEU A 267 -3.22 2.69 4.72
N TYR A 268 -4.13 1.76 5.00
CA TYR A 268 -4.90 1.03 4.01
C TYR A 268 -6.35 1.49 3.99
N PHE A 269 -6.96 1.52 2.81
CA PHE A 269 -8.41 1.42 2.71
C PHE A 269 -8.87 0.73 1.43
N VAL A 270 -10.06 0.13 1.52
CA VAL A 270 -10.73 -0.55 0.42
C VAL A 270 -12.18 -0.08 0.33
N GLY A 271 -12.61 0.29 -0.87
CA GLY A 271 -14.02 0.57 -1.19
C GLY A 271 -14.52 -0.47 -2.18
N ASN A 272 -15.59 -1.17 -1.84
CA ASN A 272 -16.16 -2.23 -2.67
C ASN A 272 -17.56 -1.85 -3.15
N LYS A 273 -17.90 -2.22 -4.39
CA LYS A 273 -19.26 -2.02 -4.91
C LYS A 273 -19.59 -3.08 -5.95
N TYR A 274 -20.48 -4.00 -5.58
CA TYR A 274 -20.87 -5.12 -6.43
C TYR A 274 -22.33 -4.98 -6.84
N ASN A 275 -22.63 -5.21 -8.11
CA ASN A 275 -23.99 -5.20 -8.65
C ASN A 275 -24.14 -6.28 -9.74
N PRO A 276 -24.05 -7.58 -9.38
CA PRO A 276 -24.12 -8.67 -10.35
C PRO A 276 -25.46 -8.72 -11.10
N SER A 277 -26.54 -8.20 -10.50
CA SER A 277 -27.85 -8.04 -11.18
C SER A 277 -27.82 -7.04 -12.34
N ASN A 278 -26.86 -6.12 -12.35
CA ASN A 278 -26.55 -5.22 -13.47
C ASN A 278 -25.22 -5.60 -14.17
N TYR A 279 -24.72 -6.82 -13.92
CA TYR A 279 -23.53 -7.40 -14.54
C TYR A 279 -22.21 -6.62 -14.34
N TRP A 280 -22.00 -6.04 -13.15
CA TRP A 280 -20.70 -5.44 -12.83
C TRP A 280 -20.27 -5.54 -11.38
N THR A 281 -18.96 -5.54 -11.18
CA THR A 281 -18.30 -5.46 -9.87
C THR A 281 -17.16 -4.43 -9.92
N GLY A 282 -16.87 -3.80 -8.78
CA GLY A 282 -15.82 -2.79 -8.66
C GLY A 282 -15.18 -2.78 -7.28
N ARG A 283 -13.87 -2.54 -7.25
CA ARG A 283 -13.04 -2.43 -6.06
C ARG A 283 -11.99 -1.33 -6.26
N TRP A 284 -11.93 -0.42 -5.30
CA TRP A 284 -10.86 0.56 -5.12
C TRP A 284 -10.03 0.14 -3.91
N ARG A 285 -8.70 0.11 -4.03
CA ARG A 285 -7.76 -0.21 -2.94
C ARG A 285 -6.68 0.85 -2.91
N SER A 286 -6.53 1.57 -1.79
CA SER A 286 -5.41 2.49 -1.60
C SER A 286 -4.52 2.04 -0.44
N VAL A 287 -3.22 2.21 -0.61
CA VAL A 287 -2.20 2.11 0.44
C VAL A 287 -1.30 3.33 0.41
N TYR A 288 -1.03 3.88 1.59
CA TYR A 288 -0.07 4.96 1.81
C TYR A 288 0.95 4.51 2.85
N THR A 289 2.17 4.21 2.40
CA THR A 289 3.31 3.91 3.28
C THR A 289 3.96 5.23 3.68
N VAL A 290 3.80 5.63 4.93
CA VAL A 290 4.29 6.89 5.50
C VAL A 290 5.55 6.61 6.31
N ASP A 291 6.69 7.12 5.86
CA ASP A 291 7.99 6.96 6.50
C ASP A 291 8.48 8.31 7.04
N PHE A 292 8.49 8.45 8.38
CA PHE A 292 8.91 9.69 9.05
C PHE A 292 10.44 9.89 9.01
N ALA A 293 11.23 8.83 8.82
CA ALA A 293 12.69 8.88 8.81
C ALA A 293 13.24 9.26 7.42
N LYS A 294 12.67 8.69 6.35
CA LYS A 294 12.91 9.09 4.95
C LYS A 294 12.20 10.39 4.57
N GLN A 295 11.25 10.85 5.40
CA GLN A 295 10.38 12.00 5.14
C GLN A 295 9.60 11.84 3.82
N SER A 296 8.99 10.68 3.60
CA SER A 296 8.32 10.34 2.35
C SER A 296 7.02 9.57 2.57
N VAL A 297 6.02 9.81 1.73
CA VAL A 297 4.84 8.97 1.58
C VAL A 297 4.87 8.29 0.21
N GLU A 298 4.86 6.97 0.18
CA GLU A 298 4.60 6.19 -1.03
C GLU A 298 3.11 5.89 -1.10
N ALA A 299 2.43 6.55 -2.03
CA ALA A 299 1.00 6.41 -2.29
C ALA A 299 0.78 5.47 -3.48
N LYS A 300 -0.16 4.53 -3.33
CA LYS A 300 -0.56 3.61 -4.40
C LYS A 300 -2.07 3.36 -4.36
N ALA A 301 -2.74 3.55 -5.49
CA ALA A 301 -4.14 3.19 -5.69
C ALA A 301 -4.26 2.09 -6.76
N GLU A 302 -4.98 1.02 -6.46
CA GLU A 302 -5.32 -0.06 -7.39
C GLU A 302 -6.83 -0.07 -7.62
N ILE A 303 -7.23 0.00 -8.89
CA ILE A 303 -8.64 0.04 -9.30
C ILE A 303 -8.94 -1.17 -10.17
N ASN A 304 -9.93 -1.96 -9.76
CA ASN A 304 -10.44 -3.10 -10.49
C ASN A 304 -11.93 -2.91 -10.77
N VAL A 305 -12.33 -3.01 -12.04
CA VAL A 305 -13.74 -3.01 -12.46
C VAL A 305 -13.94 -4.14 -13.45
N HIS A 306 -14.99 -4.94 -13.28
CA HIS A 306 -15.37 -6.02 -14.18
C HIS A 306 -16.82 -5.80 -14.63
N TYR A 307 -17.06 -5.95 -15.93
CA TYR A 307 -18.37 -5.84 -16.58
C TYR A 307 -18.58 -7.09 -17.43
N PHE A 308 -19.73 -7.75 -17.26
CA PHE A 308 -19.97 -9.11 -17.77
C PHE A 308 -21.41 -9.31 -18.28
N GLU A 309 -22.01 -8.30 -18.93
CA GLU A 309 -23.39 -8.38 -19.42
C GLU A 309 -23.56 -9.56 -20.40
N GLN A 310 -24.39 -10.54 -19.99
CA GLN A 310 -24.76 -11.69 -20.80
C GLN A 310 -25.86 -11.28 -21.80
N GLY A 311 -25.48 -11.13 -23.06
CA GLY A 311 -26.39 -10.97 -24.19
C GLY A 311 -27.22 -12.24 -24.39
N PRO A 312 -28.39 -12.15 -25.07
CA PRO A 312 -29.29 -13.28 -25.23
C PRO A 312 -28.58 -14.49 -25.85
N TYR A 313 -28.58 -15.62 -25.12
CA TYR A 313 -27.89 -16.86 -25.47
C TYR A 313 -28.12 -17.27 -26.92
N SER A 314 -27.06 -17.78 -27.54
CA SER A 314 -27.00 -18.14 -28.97
C SER A 314 -28.24 -18.90 -29.45
N LEU A 315 -29.05 -18.24 -30.27
CA LEU A 315 -30.00 -18.91 -31.14
C LEU A 315 -29.24 -19.62 -32.27
N LEU A 316 -28.67 -20.77 -31.94
CA LEU A 316 -28.41 -21.83 -32.90
C LEU A 316 -29.75 -22.20 -33.56
N ALA A 317 -30.01 -21.57 -34.71
CA ALA A 317 -31.24 -21.74 -35.43
C ALA A 317 -31.43 -23.22 -35.78
N LYS A 318 -32.45 -23.86 -35.18
CA LYS A 318 -32.85 -25.21 -35.55
C LYS A 318 -33.16 -25.20 -37.06
N PRO A 319 -32.49 -26.01 -37.90
CA PRO A 319 -32.80 -26.06 -39.32
C PRO A 319 -34.27 -26.48 -39.50
N PRO A 320 -35.02 -25.83 -40.40
CA PRO A 320 -36.41 -26.20 -40.63
C PRO A 320 -36.49 -27.65 -41.14
N PRO A 321 -37.47 -28.45 -40.69
CA PRO A 321 -37.41 -29.93 -40.77
C PRO A 321 -37.52 -30.54 -42.18
N ASN A 322 -37.52 -29.73 -43.25
CA ASN A 322 -37.75 -30.14 -44.64
C ASN A 322 -36.65 -29.68 -45.62
N ALA A 323 -35.47 -29.28 -45.15
CA ALA A 323 -34.35 -28.92 -46.01
C ALA A 323 -33.66 -30.18 -46.59
N ARG A 324 -33.97 -30.54 -47.84
CA ARG A 324 -33.22 -31.58 -48.59
C ARG A 324 -31.83 -31.07 -48.91
N GLU A 325 -30.81 -31.90 -48.67
CA GLU A 325 -29.40 -31.56 -48.91
C GLU A 325 -29.18 -31.05 -50.35
N THR A 326 -28.79 -29.78 -50.47
CA THR A 326 -28.30 -29.19 -51.73
C THR A 326 -27.14 -28.27 -51.37
N LEU A 327 -25.91 -28.70 -51.66
CA LEU A 327 -24.68 -27.97 -51.34
C LEU A 327 -24.49 -26.78 -52.28
N THR A 328 -25.03 -25.62 -51.89
CA THR A 328 -24.72 -24.32 -52.53
C THR A 328 -24.47 -23.24 -51.47
N ASN A 329 -23.24 -22.75 -51.41
CA ASN A 329 -22.80 -21.76 -50.43
C ASN A 329 -23.38 -20.36 -50.69
N PHE A 330 -24.37 -19.93 -49.90
CA PHE A 330 -24.72 -18.51 -49.75
C PHE A 330 -25.18 -18.19 -48.33
N THR A 331 -24.26 -17.63 -47.53
CA THR A 331 -24.55 -17.15 -46.17
C THR A 331 -24.99 -15.68 -46.22
N HIS A 332 -26.26 -15.40 -45.96
CA HIS A 332 -26.70 -14.02 -45.73
C HIS A 332 -26.17 -13.52 -44.36
N PRO A 333 -25.54 -12.33 -44.28
CA PRO A 333 -25.15 -11.77 -43.00
C PRO A 333 -26.39 -11.21 -42.29
N HIS A 334 -26.88 -11.94 -41.28
CA HIS A 334 -27.76 -11.35 -40.27
C HIS A 334 -27.03 -10.21 -39.54
N PRO A 335 -27.77 -9.21 -39.01
CA PRO A 335 -27.16 -8.11 -38.27
C PRO A 335 -26.39 -8.66 -37.06
N ILE A 336 -25.09 -8.37 -37.02
CA ILE A 336 -24.25 -8.62 -35.86
C ILE A 336 -24.75 -7.69 -34.74
N LEU A 337 -25.58 -8.21 -33.84
CA LEU A 337 -25.57 -7.71 -32.47
C LEU A 337 -24.14 -7.89 -31.95
N ASN A 338 -23.61 -6.89 -31.25
CA ASN A 338 -22.31 -7.03 -30.60
C ASN A 338 -22.35 -8.28 -29.70
N PRO A 339 -21.31 -9.12 -29.70
CA PRO A 339 -21.21 -10.16 -28.69
C PRO A 339 -21.17 -9.52 -27.30
N PRO A 340 -21.70 -10.19 -26.26
CA PRO A 340 -21.61 -9.71 -24.90
C PRO A 340 -20.18 -9.38 -24.47
N GLY A 341 -20.04 -8.27 -23.74
CA GLY A 341 -18.77 -7.83 -23.21
C GLY A 341 -18.50 -8.45 -21.85
N ASN A 342 -17.60 -9.44 -21.80
CA ASN A 342 -16.72 -9.58 -20.64
C ASN A 342 -15.57 -8.59 -20.85
N VAL A 343 -15.48 -7.58 -19.97
CA VAL A 343 -14.44 -6.55 -19.99
C VAL A 343 -14.00 -6.28 -18.56
N GLN A 344 -12.70 -6.44 -18.31
CA GLN A 344 -12.07 -6.13 -17.03
C GLN A 344 -11.08 -4.97 -17.20
N LEU A 345 -11.25 -3.93 -16.39
CA LEU A 345 -10.26 -2.88 -16.16
C LEU A 345 -9.47 -3.23 -14.89
N SER A 346 -8.15 -3.21 -15.00
CA SER A 346 -7.22 -3.27 -13.87
C SER A 346 -6.16 -2.21 -14.09
N THR A 347 -6.02 -1.27 -13.15
CA THR A 347 -5.02 -0.21 -13.23
C THR A 347 -4.41 0.07 -11.86
N VAL A 348 -3.17 0.56 -11.86
CA VAL A 348 -2.38 0.87 -10.68
C VAL A 348 -1.78 2.24 -10.87
N LEU A 349 -2.10 3.16 -9.97
CA LEU A 349 -1.57 4.53 -9.91
C LEU A 349 -0.63 4.64 -8.72
N THR A 350 0.48 5.35 -8.87
CA THR A 350 1.53 5.47 -7.84
C THR A 350 2.09 6.88 -7.79
N SER A 351 2.34 7.40 -6.59
CA SER A 351 2.96 8.70 -6.37
C SER A 351 3.89 8.66 -5.15
N THR A 352 5.01 9.38 -5.20
CA THR A 352 5.90 9.57 -4.05
C THR A 352 5.86 11.03 -3.63
N ILE A 353 5.39 11.28 -2.40
CA ILE A 353 5.07 12.62 -1.90
C ILE A 353 6.02 12.95 -0.72
N PRO A 354 6.85 13.99 -0.80
CA PRO A 354 7.75 14.35 0.29
C PRO A 354 7.00 14.95 1.48
N LEU A 355 7.40 14.58 2.70
CA LEU A 355 6.89 15.15 3.94
C LEU A 355 7.69 16.42 4.31
N PRO A 356 7.03 17.56 4.60
CA PRO A 356 7.71 18.82 4.91
C PRO A 356 8.40 18.83 6.29
N THR A 357 8.12 17.85 7.15
CA THR A 357 8.70 17.71 8.49
C THR A 357 8.91 16.22 8.83
N SER A 358 9.75 15.94 9.82
CA SER A 358 10.00 14.59 10.34
C SER A 358 9.00 14.13 11.41
N ASN A 359 7.97 14.94 11.68
CA ASN A 359 6.87 14.59 12.59
C ASN A 359 5.56 15.30 12.17
N PRO A 360 5.00 14.95 10.99
CA PRO A 360 3.76 15.54 10.49
C PRO A 360 2.57 15.29 11.42
N THR A 361 1.59 16.19 11.44
CA THR A 361 0.37 15.98 12.22
C THR A 361 -0.57 14.99 11.50
N PRO A 362 -1.43 14.25 12.23
CA PRO A 362 -2.42 13.35 11.63
C PRO A 362 -3.32 14.04 10.59
N GLU A 363 -3.69 15.30 10.83
CA GLU A 363 -4.54 16.10 9.95
C GLU A 363 -3.83 16.44 8.63
N PHE A 364 -2.51 16.71 8.68
CA PHE A 364 -1.70 16.92 7.48
C PHE A 364 -1.61 15.65 6.64
N LEU A 365 -1.43 14.47 7.27
CA LEU A 365 -1.39 13.19 6.55
C LEU A 365 -2.72 12.91 5.81
N ILE A 366 -3.87 13.18 6.44
CA ILE A 366 -5.17 12.99 5.78
C ILE A 366 -5.45 14.06 4.71
N ALA A 367 -4.94 15.29 4.85
CA ALA A 367 -4.99 16.29 3.79
C ALA A 367 -4.13 15.89 2.57
N LEU A 368 -2.97 15.27 2.81
CA LEU A 368 -2.09 14.71 1.79
C LEU A 368 -2.76 13.53 1.07
N VAL A 369 -3.35 12.58 1.81
CA VAL A 369 -4.16 11.47 1.24
C VAL A 369 -5.29 12.02 0.37
N LYS A 370 -6.09 12.96 0.87
CA LYS A 370 -7.19 13.57 0.08
C LYS A 370 -6.69 14.22 -1.20
N THR A 371 -5.54 14.89 -1.17
CA THR A 371 -4.95 15.55 -2.35
C THR A 371 -4.47 14.51 -3.37
N SER A 372 -3.83 13.45 -2.90
CA SER A 372 -3.38 12.30 -3.71
C SER A 372 -4.56 11.58 -4.38
N GLU A 373 -5.60 11.22 -3.63
CA GLU A 373 -6.82 10.60 -4.18
C GLU A 373 -7.53 11.48 -5.21
N THR A 374 -7.54 12.80 -4.99
CA THR A 374 -8.08 13.75 -5.99
C THR A 374 -7.25 13.73 -7.27
N SER A 375 -5.92 13.64 -7.16
CA SER A 375 -5.01 13.53 -8.31
C SER A 375 -5.23 12.21 -9.07
N PHE A 376 -5.25 11.07 -8.36
CA PHE A 376 -5.50 9.75 -8.94
C PHE A 376 -6.86 9.67 -9.66
N SER A 377 -7.90 10.30 -9.10
CA SER A 377 -9.23 10.37 -9.73
C SER A 377 -9.25 11.20 -11.02
N SER A 378 -8.48 12.31 -11.09
CA SER A 378 -8.31 13.07 -12.33
C SER A 378 -7.52 12.26 -13.36
N GLU A 379 -6.34 11.76 -12.98
CA GLU A 379 -5.45 10.97 -13.84
C GLU A 379 -6.18 9.77 -14.50
N LEU A 380 -7.04 9.09 -13.74
CA LEU A 380 -7.89 8.01 -14.25
C LEU A 380 -8.94 8.50 -15.27
N ALA A 381 -9.58 9.65 -15.01
CA ALA A 381 -10.58 10.23 -15.91
C ALA A 381 -9.93 10.77 -17.20
N ASP A 382 -8.80 11.45 -17.10
CA ASP A 382 -8.02 11.99 -18.21
C ASP A 382 -7.46 10.84 -19.10
N SER A 383 -6.96 9.77 -18.47
CA SER A 383 -6.51 8.55 -19.17
C SER A 383 -7.65 7.85 -19.91
N PHE A 384 -8.82 7.72 -19.29
CA PHE A 384 -10.01 7.15 -19.95
C PHE A 384 -10.48 8.03 -21.11
N SER A 385 -10.43 9.36 -20.95
CA SER A 385 -10.77 10.33 -22.00
C SER A 385 -9.89 10.15 -23.23
N SER A 386 -8.56 10.23 -23.08
CA SER A 386 -7.60 10.01 -24.19
C SER A 386 -7.76 8.62 -24.83
N LEU A 387 -7.93 7.56 -24.04
CA LEU A 387 -8.16 6.22 -24.59
C LEU A 387 -9.43 6.16 -25.47
N SER A 388 -10.52 6.81 -25.02
CA SER A 388 -11.80 6.89 -25.75
C SER A 388 -11.74 7.78 -27.00
N GLU A 389 -10.98 8.88 -26.93
CA GLU A 389 -10.89 9.91 -27.97
C GLU A 389 -9.81 9.61 -29.02
N GLU A 390 -8.76 8.87 -28.68
CA GLU A 390 -7.58 8.69 -29.52
C GLU A 390 -7.38 7.20 -29.81
N GLY A 391 -7.00 6.41 -28.79
CA GLY A 391 -6.64 5.00 -28.94
C GLY A 391 -7.71 4.13 -29.62
N PHE A 392 -8.97 4.21 -29.18
CA PHE A 392 -10.05 3.44 -29.82
C PHE A 392 -10.39 3.93 -31.24
N LYS A 393 -10.19 5.22 -31.57
CA LYS A 393 -10.43 5.76 -32.92
C LYS A 393 -9.37 5.28 -33.92
N GLU A 394 -8.15 5.00 -33.47
CA GLU A 394 -7.10 4.37 -34.27
C GLU A 394 -7.38 2.88 -34.52
N LEU A 395 -7.69 2.12 -33.46
CA LEU A 395 -8.01 0.69 -33.55
C LEU A 395 -9.19 0.40 -34.49
N ARG A 396 -10.30 1.14 -34.34
CA ARG A 396 -11.47 0.98 -35.20
C ARG A 396 -12.26 2.27 -35.37
N ARG A 397 -12.10 2.90 -36.52
CA ARG A 397 -12.97 3.99 -36.98
C ARG A 397 -14.44 3.55 -37.00
N ALA A 398 -15.33 4.35 -36.39
CA ALA A 398 -16.78 4.13 -36.45
C ALA A 398 -17.34 4.15 -37.88
N LEU A 399 -16.70 4.90 -38.80
CA LEU A 399 -16.99 4.90 -40.24
C LEU A 399 -15.70 4.92 -41.09
N PRO A 400 -15.73 4.32 -42.30
CA PRO A 400 -14.68 4.45 -43.32
C PRO A 400 -14.28 5.91 -43.63
N LYS A 401 -13.15 6.10 -44.34
CA LYS A 401 -12.59 7.45 -44.62
C LYS A 401 -13.56 8.39 -45.35
N ASN A 402 -14.48 7.86 -46.16
CA ASN A 402 -15.52 8.62 -46.87
C ASN A 402 -16.73 9.03 -46.00
N LYS A 403 -16.77 8.68 -44.70
CA LYS A 403 -17.90 8.91 -43.77
C LYS A 403 -19.22 8.24 -44.18
N CYS A 404 -19.19 7.24 -45.07
CA CYS A 404 -20.36 6.44 -45.47
C CYS A 404 -20.21 4.99 -45.01
N LYS A 405 -21.33 4.27 -44.83
CA LYS A 405 -21.31 2.81 -44.65
C LYS A 405 -20.69 2.13 -45.88
N VAL A 406 -20.07 0.97 -45.69
CA VAL A 406 -19.48 0.17 -46.78
C VAL A 406 -20.60 -0.30 -47.72
N ASP A 407 -20.43 -0.01 -49.00
CA ASP A 407 -21.29 -0.47 -50.08
C ASP A 407 -20.81 -1.84 -50.56
N TRP A 408 -21.41 -2.90 -50.02
CA TRP A 408 -20.98 -4.28 -50.28
C TRP A 408 -21.21 -4.72 -51.73
N GLU A 409 -22.20 -4.15 -52.42
CA GLU A 409 -22.44 -4.43 -53.85
C GLU A 409 -21.29 -3.89 -54.70
N LYS A 410 -20.82 -2.67 -54.43
CA LYS A 410 -19.62 -2.11 -55.10
C LYS A 410 -18.36 -2.88 -54.71
N VAL A 411 -18.17 -3.25 -53.45
CA VAL A 411 -16.99 -4.03 -53.01
C VAL A 411 -16.88 -5.37 -53.74
N GLY A 412 -18.00 -6.06 -54.01
CA GLY A 412 -18.01 -7.30 -54.80
C GLY A 412 -17.67 -7.12 -56.29
N GLN A 413 -17.77 -5.89 -56.82
CA GLN A 413 -17.51 -5.57 -58.23
C GLN A 413 -16.10 -5.00 -58.47
N TYR A 414 -15.45 -4.41 -57.45
CA TYR A 414 -14.12 -3.83 -57.54
C TYR A 414 -13.01 -4.90 -57.66
N LYS A 415 -12.62 -5.24 -58.90
CA LYS A 415 -11.41 -6.03 -59.17
C LYS A 415 -10.14 -5.19 -58.97
N LEU A 416 -9.70 -5.06 -57.71
CA LEU A 416 -8.52 -4.28 -57.27
C LEU A 416 -7.21 -4.54 -58.04
N GLY A 417 -7.07 -5.68 -58.73
CA GLY A 417 -5.81 -6.10 -59.37
C GLY A 417 -5.43 -5.43 -60.71
N ARG A 418 -6.25 -4.54 -61.30
CA ARG A 418 -5.97 -3.98 -62.65
C ARG A 418 -5.53 -2.51 -62.68
N GLU A 419 -5.92 -1.69 -61.71
CA GLU A 419 -5.59 -0.25 -61.71
C GLU A 419 -4.23 0.04 -61.07
N MET A 420 -3.70 -0.87 -60.25
CA MET A 420 -2.42 -0.71 -59.54
C MET A 420 -1.17 -1.09 -60.37
N GLY A 421 -1.36 -1.55 -61.61
CA GLY A 421 -0.28 -1.97 -62.52
C GLY A 421 -0.14 -1.13 -63.81
N GLY A 422 -0.92 -0.04 -63.95
CA GLY A 422 -0.97 0.79 -65.17
C GLY A 422 0.14 1.85 -65.29
N GLY A 423 1.36 1.54 -64.84
CA GLY A 423 2.42 2.52 -64.59
C GLY A 423 3.73 2.28 -65.35
N SER A 424 3.70 2.00 -66.65
CA SER A 424 4.93 1.88 -67.46
C SER A 424 4.75 2.23 -68.94
N VAL A 425 5.33 3.39 -69.30
CA VAL A 425 6.02 3.74 -70.55
C VAL A 425 5.49 3.18 -71.88
N GLU A 426 4.84 4.06 -72.64
CA GLU A 426 5.13 4.27 -74.06
C GLU A 426 5.38 5.77 -74.24
N ALA A 427 6.21 6.29 -75.14
CA ALA A 427 7.38 5.83 -75.90
C ALA A 427 7.77 7.05 -76.78
#